data_AF-A0A6M4FU13-F1
#
_entry.id   AF-A0A6M4FU13-F1
#
_cell.length_a   1.000
_cell.length_b   1.000
_cell.length_c   1.000
_cell.angle_alpha   90.00
_cell.angle_beta   90.00
_cell.angle_gamma   90.00
#
_symmetry.space_group_name_H-M   'P 1'
#
loop_
_entity.id
_entity.type
_entity.pdbx_description
1 polymer ?
#
loop_
_entity_poly.entity_id
_entity_poly.type
_entity_poly.pdbx_seq_one_letter_code
_entity_poly.pdbx_strand_id
1 'polypeptide(L)'
;MNLLIIRLIIFAVLFFAGLKLYRMYREWKLNREELLEHDDDARPEGGQMVRCSWCKVHVPESDALRDQGEWFCSSAHLDRYLQEQKEQAPDDRE
;
A
#
# COMPACT_ATOMS: atom_id res chain seq x y z
N MET A 1 10.78 41.02 -39.73
CA MET A 1 9.66 40.28 -39.09
C MET A 1 10.07 38.94 -38.46
N ASN A 2 11.25 38.37 -38.77
CA ASN A 2 11.67 37.06 -38.24
C ASN A 2 12.25 37.08 -36.82
N LEU A 3 12.82 38.21 -36.39
CA LEU A 3 13.40 38.38 -35.05
C LEU A 3 12.35 38.32 -33.93
N LEU A 4 11.13 38.79 -34.21
CA LEU A 4 10.01 38.70 -33.26
C LEU A 4 9.51 37.27 -33.10
N ILE A 5 9.52 36.49 -34.19
CA ILE A 5 9.12 35.08 -34.19
C ILE A 5 10.13 34.24 -33.41
N ILE A 6 11.44 34.43 -33.62
CA ILE A 6 12.49 33.73 -32.87
C ILE A 6 12.38 34.03 -31.37
N ARG A 7 12.16 35.31 -31.01
CA ARG A 7 12.00 35.72 -29.61
C ARG A 7 10.76 35.10 -28.97
N LEU A 8 9.64 35.02 -29.69
CA LEU A 8 8.41 34.36 -29.24
C LEU A 8 8.58 32.85 -29.05
N ILE A 9 9.29 32.17 -29.95
CA ILE A 9 9.57 30.73 -29.83
C ILE A 9 10.42 30.46 -28.59
N ILE A 10 11.44 31.28 -28.32
CA ILE A 10 12.26 31.16 -27.11
C ILE A 10 11.39 31.31 -25.86
N PHE A 11 10.50 32.32 -25.81
CA PHE A 11 9.58 32.49 -24.68
C PHE A 11 8.62 31.30 -24.53
N ALA A 12 8.07 30.77 -25.62
CA ALA A 12 7.18 29.62 -25.58
C ALA A 12 7.88 28.37 -25.05
N VAL A 13 9.10 28.09 -25.51
CA VAL A 13 9.91 26.95 -25.05
C VAL A 13 10.29 27.11 -23.57
N LEU A 14 10.72 28.31 -23.15
CA LEU A 14 11.04 28.58 -21.75
C LEU A 14 9.81 28.42 -20.85
N PHE A 15 8.66 28.90 -21.28
CA PHE A 15 7.40 28.77 -20.54
C PHE A 15 6.98 27.30 -20.42
N PHE A 16 7.05 26.53 -21.51
CA PHE A 16 6.67 25.13 -21.52
C PHE A 16 7.64 24.27 -20.71
N ALA A 17 8.94 24.53 -20.81
CA ALA A 17 9.96 23.89 -19.99
C ALA A 17 9.74 24.19 -18.51
N GLY A 18 9.46 25.45 -18.15
CA GLY A 18 9.10 25.88 -16.80
C GLY A 18 7.86 25.16 -16.27
N LEU A 19 6.77 25.09 -17.05
CA LEU A 19 5.56 24.36 -16.69
C LEU A 19 5.80 22.86 -16.52
N LYS A 20 6.57 22.24 -17.42
CA LYS A 20 6.88 20.81 -17.35
C LYS A 20 7.76 20.49 -16.14
N LEU A 21 8.73 21.35 -15.83
CA LEU A 21 9.56 21.23 -14.64
C LEU A 21 8.74 21.48 -13.37
N TYR A 22 7.82 22.45 -13.39
CA TYR A 22 6.91 22.72 -12.27
C TYR A 22 5.95 21.56 -12.01
N ARG A 23 5.38 20.95 -13.05
CA ARG A 23 4.54 19.74 -12.93
C ARG A 23 5.34 18.57 -12.35
N MET A 24 6.53 18.32 -12.89
CA MET A 24 7.41 17.25 -12.41
C MET A 24 7.89 17.51 -10.97
N TYR A 25 8.23 18.74 -10.64
CA TYR A 25 8.62 19.14 -9.29
C TYR A 25 7.45 18.99 -8.31
N ARG A 26 6.22 19.33 -8.72
CA ARG A 26 5.02 19.14 -7.91
C ARG A 26 4.72 17.67 -7.67
N GLU A 27 4.83 16.82 -8.69
CA GLU A 27 4.70 15.36 -8.55
C GLU A 27 5.80 14.79 -7.64
N TRP A 28 7.04 15.26 -7.76
CA TRP A 28 8.14 14.80 -6.91
C TRP A 28 8.01 15.29 -5.46
N LYS A 29 7.41 16.47 -5.25
CA LYS A 29 7.09 16.98 -3.92
C LYS A 29 5.88 16.25 -3.31
N LEU A 30 4.88 15.88 -4.11
CA LEU A 30 3.76 15.01 -3.70
C LEU A 30 4.23 13.62 -3.27
N ASN A 31 5.17 13.02 -4.00
CA ASN A 31 5.78 11.75 -3.58
C ASN A 31 6.68 11.92 -2.35
N ARG A 32 7.29 13.10 -2.14
CA ARG A 32 8.13 13.36 -0.96
C ARG A 32 7.32 13.78 0.27
N GLU A 33 6.18 14.43 0.10
CA GLU A 33 5.21 14.64 1.18
C GLU A 33 4.45 13.34 1.47
N GLU A 34 4.21 12.45 0.50
CA GLU A 34 3.82 11.06 0.82
C GLU A 34 4.93 10.36 1.62
N LEU A 35 6.21 10.47 1.24
CA LEU A 35 7.33 9.87 1.99
C LEU A 35 7.63 10.55 3.35
N LEU A 36 7.27 11.82 3.55
CA LEU A 36 7.49 12.57 4.81
C LEU A 36 6.23 12.61 5.69
N GLU A 37 5.02 12.59 5.14
CA GLU A 37 3.78 12.26 5.86
C GLU A 37 3.77 10.79 6.25
N HIS A 38 4.48 9.90 5.55
CA HIS A 38 4.73 8.53 6.01
C HIS A 38 5.82 8.44 7.12
N ASP A 39 6.48 9.54 7.48
CA ASP A 39 7.51 9.61 8.53
C ASP A 39 7.13 10.54 9.70
N ASP A 40 6.25 11.53 9.50
CA ASP A 40 5.63 12.34 10.57
C ASP A 40 4.18 11.91 10.92
N ASP A 41 3.54 11.07 10.09
CA ASP A 41 2.51 10.13 10.55
C ASP A 41 3.17 8.78 10.92
N ALA A 42 4.30 8.87 11.64
CA ALA A 42 4.93 7.79 12.38
C ALA A 42 4.04 7.31 13.55
N ARG A 43 2.80 6.94 13.25
CA ARG A 43 2.20 5.69 13.70
C ARG A 43 1.51 4.96 12.55
N PRO A 44 2.26 4.34 11.61
CA PRO A 44 1.84 3.10 11.01
C PRO A 44 2.36 1.96 11.90
N GLU A 45 1.74 1.77 13.08
CA GLU A 45 1.85 0.49 13.80
C GLU A 45 1.15 -0.65 13.01
N GLY A 46 0.52 -0.34 11.88
CA GLY A 46 -0.07 -1.31 10.98
C GLY A 46 0.82 -1.63 9.78
N GLY A 47 1.62 -2.69 9.89
CA GLY A 47 2.11 -3.42 8.71
C GLY A 47 0.95 -3.86 7.80
N GLN A 48 1.24 -4.59 6.71
CA GLN A 48 0.24 -5.08 5.77
C GLN A 48 -1.02 -5.56 6.52
N MET A 49 -2.17 -4.90 6.31
CA MET A 49 -3.37 -5.29 7.03
C MET A 49 -3.88 -6.61 6.45
N VAL A 50 -3.85 -7.65 7.25
CA VAL A 50 -4.32 -8.98 6.87
C VAL A 50 -5.65 -9.26 7.57
N ARG A 51 -6.49 -10.04 6.90
CA ARG A 51 -7.81 -10.39 7.42
C ARG A 51 -7.75 -11.74 8.09
N CYS A 52 -8.22 -11.84 9.32
CA CYS A 52 -8.31 -13.13 10.00
C CYS A 52 -9.35 -14.03 9.30
N SER A 53 -8.96 -15.26 8.96
CA SER A 53 -9.81 -16.20 8.21
C SER A 53 -10.97 -16.74 9.04
N TRP A 54 -10.87 -16.71 10.37
CA TRP A 54 -11.92 -17.13 11.30
C TRP A 54 -12.87 -15.98 11.70
N CYS A 55 -12.36 -14.92 12.35
CA CYS A 55 -13.20 -13.82 12.85
C CYS A 55 -13.46 -12.69 11.83
N LYS A 56 -12.78 -12.70 10.68
CA LYS A 56 -12.89 -11.68 9.61
C LYS A 56 -12.47 -10.27 10.02
N VAL A 57 -11.85 -10.11 11.19
CA VAL A 57 -11.30 -8.85 11.68
C VAL A 57 -10.00 -8.55 10.93
N HIS A 58 -9.78 -7.27 10.62
CA HIS A 58 -8.52 -6.78 10.06
C HIS A 58 -7.54 -6.53 11.19
N VAL A 59 -6.36 -7.13 11.09
CA VAL A 59 -5.28 -7.05 12.07
C VAL A 59 -3.98 -6.81 11.31
N PRO A 60 -3.04 -6.02 11.85
CA PRO A 60 -1.76 -5.81 11.19
C PRO A 60 -0.95 -7.10 11.10
N GLU A 61 -0.22 -7.30 10.00
CA GLU A 61 0.63 -8.47 9.77
C GLU A 61 1.62 -8.73 10.92
N SER A 62 2.11 -7.68 11.58
CA SER A 62 3.01 -7.80 12.74
C SER A 62 2.41 -8.54 13.92
N ASP A 63 1.09 -8.44 14.11
CA ASP A 63 0.34 -9.08 15.20
C ASP A 63 -0.45 -10.31 14.72
N ALA A 64 -0.40 -10.62 13.42
CA ALA A 64 -1.11 -11.74 12.83
C ALA A 64 -0.24 -13.01 12.82
N LEU A 65 -0.83 -14.11 13.25
CA LEU A 65 -0.25 -15.45 13.14
C LEU A 65 -0.53 -16.00 11.74
N ARG A 66 0.50 -16.52 11.07
CA ARG A 66 0.40 -17.14 9.74
C ARG A 66 0.48 -18.66 9.87
N ASP A 67 -0.54 -19.37 9.39
CA ASP A 67 -0.53 -20.83 9.32
C ASP A 67 -1.12 -21.31 7.99
N GLN A 68 -0.43 -22.24 7.31
CA GLN A 68 -0.85 -22.83 6.03
C GLN A 68 -1.25 -21.83 4.92
N GLY A 69 -0.81 -20.57 5.00
CA GLY A 69 -1.17 -19.51 4.04
C GLY A 69 -2.36 -18.65 4.45
N GLU A 70 -3.01 -18.96 5.57
CA GLU A 70 -4.09 -18.18 6.16
C GLU A 70 -3.57 -17.33 7.34
N TRP A 71 -4.28 -16.23 7.62
CA TRP A 71 -3.93 -15.27 8.67
C TRP A 71 -4.90 -15.35 9.84
N PHE A 72 -4.38 -15.24 11.06
CA PHE A 72 -5.16 -15.34 12.29
C PHE A 72 -4.75 -14.24 13.27
N CYS A 73 -5.71 -13.63 13.96
CA CYS A 73 -5.37 -12.58 14.92
C CYS A 73 -4.86 -13.10 16.28
N SER A 74 -4.95 -14.41 16.54
CA SER A 74 -4.45 -15.04 17.76
C SER A 74 -4.35 -16.55 17.58
N SER A 75 -3.55 -17.21 18.43
CA SER A 75 -3.47 -18.68 18.47
C SER A 75 -4.81 -19.34 18.79
N ALA A 76 -5.66 -18.70 19.60
CA ALA A 76 -6.98 -19.22 19.92
C ALA A 76 -7.88 -19.38 18.68
N HIS A 77 -7.78 -18.45 17.72
CA HIS A 77 -8.53 -18.55 16.45
C HIS A 77 -7.93 -19.59 15.50
N LEU A 78 -6.60 -19.74 15.51
CA LEU A 78 -5.94 -20.83 14.79
C LEU A 78 -6.43 -22.19 15.31
N ASP A 79 -6.42 -22.40 16.62
CA ASP A 79 -6.85 -23.67 17.23
C ASP A 79 -8.30 -24.02 16.89
N ARG A 80 -9.19 -23.03 16.91
CA ARG A 80 -10.59 -23.21 16.50
C ARG A 80 -10.72 -23.60 15.04
N TYR A 81 -9.97 -22.93 14.16
CA TYR A 81 -9.95 -23.22 12.74
C TYR A 81 -9.42 -24.63 12.44
N LEU A 82 -8.38 -25.08 13.15
CA LEU A 82 -7.83 -26.43 13.02
C LEU A 82 -8.78 -27.50 13.57
N GLN A 83 -9.51 -27.23 14.66
CA GLN A 83 -10.53 -28.13 15.19
C GLN A 83 -11.68 -28.31 14.19
N GLU A 84 -12.20 -27.23 13.61
CA GLU A 84 -13.24 -27.29 12.59
C GLU A 84 -12.80 -28.09 11.36
N GLN A 85 -11.55 -27.91 10.90
CA GLN A 85 -11.00 -28.72 9.80
C GLN A 85 -10.89 -30.20 10.13
N LYS A 86 -10.47 -30.54 11.36
CA LYS A 86 -10.36 -31.94 11.79
C LYS A 86 -11.71 -32.63 11.90
N GLU A 87 -12.74 -31.91 12.34
CA GLU A 87 -14.10 -32.44 12.45
C GLU A 87 -14.80 -32.58 11.10
N GLN A 88 -14.38 -31.78 10.11
CA GLN A 88 -14.86 -31.85 8.73
C GLN A 88 -14.09 -32.83 7.85
N ALA A 89 -12.93 -33.34 8.27
CA ALA A 89 -12.24 -34.43 7.59
C ALA A 89 -13.00 -35.72 7.86
N PRO A 90 -13.90 -36.17 6.96
CA PRO A 90 -14.64 -37.39 7.17
C PRO A 90 -13.63 -38.53 7.05
N ASP A 91 -13.82 -39.51 7.90
CA ASP A 91 -13.14 -40.78 7.90
C ASP A 91 -13.41 -41.53 6.58
N ASP A 92 -12.68 -41.19 5.51
CA ASP A 92 -12.64 -41.97 4.26
C ASP A 92 -11.70 -43.18 4.41
N ARG A 93 -11.84 -43.95 5.50
CA ARG A 93 -11.16 -45.24 5.69
C ARG A 93 -12.08 -46.27 6.35
N GLU A 94 -13.08 -46.72 5.59
CA GLU A 94 -13.58 -48.10 5.63
C GLU A 94 -13.28 -48.82 4.31
#